data_AF-A0A958V0G6-F1
#
_entry.id   AF-A0A958V0G6-F1
#
_cell.length_a   1.000
_cell.length_b   1.000
_cell.length_c   1.000
_cell.angle_alpha   90.00
_cell.angle_beta   90.00
_cell.angle_gamma   90.00
#
_symmetry.space_group_name_H-M   'P 1'
#
loop_
_entity.id
_entity.type
_entity.pdbx_description
1 polymer ?
#
loop_
_entity_poly.entity_id
_entity_poly.type
_entity_poly.pdbx_seq_one_letter_code
_entity_poly.pdbx_strand_id
1 'polypeptide(L)'
;MLDNIKTQFSIKDLENFTGIKSHTLRIWEKRYKLLTPNRTDTNIRFYDSENFMRLLNINLLYNNGFKISKIAQMSDNKMLIKVKELVNNAAMDEGALNEFKLAMLNFDAVKFNEAYDKLINYKSFGEIFRDVFIPLLETIGFLWQTKSIKPVHEHFI
;
A
#
# COMPACT_ATOMS: atom_id res chain seq x y z
N MET A 1 7.26 24.83 8.77
CA MET A 1 7.38 24.47 7.33
C MET A 1 7.27 22.96 7.22
N LEU A 2 6.06 22.45 7.02
CA LEU A 2 5.79 21.03 6.76
C LEU A 2 5.93 20.77 5.25
N ASP A 3 7.13 21.00 4.71
CA ASP A 3 7.32 20.96 3.27
C ASP A 3 7.56 19.53 2.75
N ASN A 4 6.51 19.08 2.05
CA ASN A 4 6.43 17.99 1.09
C ASN A 4 6.37 16.57 1.66
N ILE A 5 5.19 16.15 2.14
CA ILE A 5 4.77 14.74 2.03
C ILE A 5 5.00 14.30 0.58
N LYS A 6 5.52 13.08 0.34
CA LYS A 6 5.72 12.62 -1.04
C LYS A 6 4.35 12.34 -1.65
N THR A 7 3.82 13.30 -2.40
CA THR A 7 2.53 13.22 -3.08
C THR A 7 2.64 12.71 -4.52
N GLN A 8 3.85 12.33 -4.94
CA GLN A 8 4.14 11.87 -6.30
C GLN A 8 5.01 10.61 -6.27
N PHE A 9 4.48 9.53 -6.79
CA PHE A 9 5.11 8.21 -6.85
C PHE A 9 5.45 7.85 -8.29
N SER A 10 6.62 7.25 -8.51
CA SER A 10 6.98 6.67 -9.80
C SER A 10 6.33 5.29 -9.98
N ILE A 11 6.26 4.77 -11.22
CA ILE A 11 5.81 3.37 -11.44
C ILE A 11 6.72 2.36 -10.71
N LYS A 12 8.00 2.72 -10.54
CA LYS A 12 8.97 1.89 -9.83
C LYS A 12 8.66 1.86 -8.34
N ASP A 13 8.26 3.01 -7.77
CA ASP A 13 7.77 3.08 -6.39
C ASP A 13 6.60 2.12 -6.23
N LEU A 14 5.58 2.21 -7.10
CA LEU A 14 4.41 1.33 -7.07
C LEU A 14 4.76 -0.16 -7.11
N GLU A 15 5.71 -0.56 -7.96
CA GLU A 15 6.23 -1.94 -8.02
C GLU A 15 6.86 -2.36 -6.69
N ASN A 16 7.67 -1.50 -6.09
CA ASN A 16 8.35 -1.79 -4.84
C ASN A 16 7.37 -1.98 -3.68
N PHE A 17 6.30 -1.16 -3.61
CA PHE A 17 5.30 -1.24 -2.54
C PHE A 17 4.37 -2.46 -2.64
N THR A 18 4.05 -2.88 -3.86
CA THR A 18 3.08 -3.95 -4.12
C THR A 18 3.69 -5.30 -4.44
N GLY A 19 4.95 -5.33 -4.89
CA GLY A 19 5.57 -6.49 -5.52
C GLY A 19 5.13 -6.72 -6.96
N ILE A 20 4.18 -5.94 -7.50
CA ILE A 20 3.69 -6.10 -8.88
C ILE A 20 4.64 -5.40 -9.85
N LYS A 21 5.19 -6.15 -10.82
CA LYS A 21 6.12 -5.60 -11.82
C LYS A 21 5.56 -4.36 -12.53
N SER A 22 6.40 -3.35 -12.73
CA SER A 22 6.04 -2.08 -13.40
C SER A 22 5.37 -2.31 -14.77
N HIS A 23 5.81 -3.33 -15.51
CA HIS A 23 5.20 -3.67 -16.80
C HIS A 23 3.75 -4.16 -16.64
N THR A 24 3.47 -4.98 -15.63
CA THR A 24 2.12 -5.46 -15.30
C THR A 24 1.21 -4.30 -14.89
N LEU A 25 1.69 -3.39 -14.05
CA LEU A 25 0.96 -2.18 -13.66
C LEU A 25 0.59 -1.32 -14.89
N ARG A 26 1.50 -1.16 -15.86
CA ARG A 26 1.23 -0.46 -17.12
C ARG A 26 0.17 -1.17 -17.98
N ILE A 27 0.14 -2.50 -17.99
CA ILE A 27 -0.91 -3.27 -18.68
C ILE A 27 -2.27 -3.03 -17.99
N TRP A 28 -2.30 -3.05 -16.66
CA TRP A 28 -3.50 -2.80 -15.88
C TRP A 28 -4.05 -1.38 -16.10
N GLU A 29 -3.18 -0.38 -16.14
CA GLU A 29 -3.50 1.00 -16.53
C GLU A 29 -4.16 1.04 -17.93
N LYS A 30 -3.48 0.48 -18.94
CA LYS A 30 -3.95 0.54 -20.34
C LYS A 30 -5.27 -0.21 -20.55
N ARG A 31 -5.39 -1.41 -19.98
CA ARG A 31 -6.51 -2.33 -20.26
C ARG A 31 -7.75 -2.01 -19.43
N TYR A 32 -7.55 -1.58 -18.19
CA TYR A 32 -8.62 -1.50 -17.20
C TYR A 32 -8.80 -0.10 -16.61
N LYS A 33 -7.93 0.88 -16.93
CA LYS A 33 -7.95 2.22 -16.34
C LYS A 33 -7.95 2.21 -14.80
N LEU A 34 -7.26 1.21 -14.23
CA LEU A 34 -7.18 1.00 -12.78
C LEU A 34 -6.41 2.10 -12.05
N LEU A 35 -5.49 2.75 -12.77
CA LEU A 35 -4.72 3.89 -12.30
C LEU A 35 -4.76 4.97 -13.38
N THR A 36 -4.70 6.22 -12.97
CA THR A 36 -4.66 7.39 -13.85
C THR A 36 -3.37 8.16 -13.57
N PRO A 37 -2.28 7.87 -14.31
CA PRO A 37 -1.03 8.59 -14.10
C PRO A 37 -1.18 10.06 -14.48
N ASN A 38 -0.71 10.91 -13.59
CA ASN A 38 -0.49 12.31 -13.89
C ASN A 38 0.83 12.46 -14.66
N ARG A 39 1.01 13.61 -15.32
CA ARG A 39 2.25 13.95 -16.03
C ARG A 39 2.79 15.27 -15.54
N THR A 40 4.10 15.32 -15.36
CA THR A 40 4.84 16.58 -15.15
C THR A 40 4.91 17.38 -16.44
N ASP A 41 5.34 18.64 -16.35
CA ASP A 41 5.58 19.51 -17.51
C ASP A 41 6.62 18.91 -18.49
N THR A 42 7.57 18.13 -17.96
CA THR A 42 8.55 17.36 -18.76
C THR A 42 7.99 16.02 -19.25
N ASN A 43 6.67 15.82 -19.18
CA ASN A 43 5.94 14.64 -19.67
C ASN A 43 6.28 13.32 -18.96
N ILE A 44 6.91 13.37 -17.77
CA ILE A 44 7.23 12.20 -16.94
C ILE A 44 5.99 11.80 -16.11
N ARG A 45 5.66 10.52 -16.12
CA ARG A 45 4.51 9.96 -15.36
C ARG A 45 4.77 9.94 -13.87
N PHE A 46 3.76 10.31 -13.10
CA PHE A 46 3.71 10.11 -11.66
C PHE A 46 2.30 9.71 -11.21
N TYR A 47 2.21 9.13 -10.03
CA TYR A 47 0.97 8.69 -9.39
C TYR A 47 0.84 9.42 -8.06
N ASP A 48 -0.35 9.94 -7.76
CA ASP A 48 -0.61 10.59 -6.48
C ASP A 48 -0.93 9.57 -5.37
N SER A 49 -1.12 10.08 -4.16
CA SER A 49 -1.49 9.27 -2.99
C SER A 49 -2.81 8.52 -3.20
N GLU A 50 -3.75 9.06 -3.97
CA GLU A 50 -5.03 8.39 -4.27
C GLU A 50 -4.82 7.16 -5.16
N ASN A 51 -4.07 7.33 -6.27
CA ASN A 51 -3.66 6.21 -7.11
C ASN A 51 -2.90 5.15 -6.32
N PHE A 52 -2.02 5.59 -5.40
CA PHE A 52 -1.24 4.71 -4.55
C PHE A 52 -2.13 3.88 -3.60
N MET A 53 -3.02 4.52 -2.86
CA MET A 53 -3.96 3.85 -1.95
C MET A 53 -4.88 2.88 -2.71
N ARG A 54 -5.39 3.31 -3.86
CA ARG A 54 -6.19 2.46 -4.74
C ARG A 54 -5.42 1.23 -5.19
N LEU A 55 -4.14 1.39 -5.53
CA LEU A 55 -3.29 0.26 -5.92
C LEU A 55 -3.07 -0.73 -4.77
N LEU A 56 -2.86 -0.27 -3.53
CA LEU A 56 -2.75 -1.17 -2.39
C LEU A 56 -4.02 -2.02 -2.18
N ASN A 57 -5.19 -1.39 -2.29
CA ASN A 57 -6.48 -2.08 -2.22
C ASN A 57 -6.64 -3.13 -3.32
N ILE A 58 -6.25 -2.78 -4.56
CA ILE A 58 -6.23 -3.71 -5.69
C ILE A 58 -5.28 -4.88 -5.41
N ASN A 59 -4.08 -4.61 -4.88
CA ASN A 59 -3.08 -5.63 -4.60
C ASN A 59 -3.57 -6.63 -3.55
N LEU A 60 -4.20 -6.16 -2.46
CA LEU A 60 -4.80 -7.04 -1.45
C LEU A 60 -5.85 -7.96 -2.05
N LEU A 61 -6.79 -7.41 -2.83
CA LEU A 61 -7.83 -8.20 -3.49
C LEU A 61 -7.22 -9.21 -4.46
N TYR A 62 -6.22 -8.79 -5.24
CA TYR A 62 -5.56 -9.64 -6.22
C TYR A 62 -4.84 -10.82 -5.56
N ASN A 63 -4.10 -10.58 -4.47
CA ASN A 63 -3.39 -11.62 -3.71
C ASN A 63 -4.37 -12.58 -3.01
N ASN A 64 -5.58 -12.13 -2.69
CA ASN A 64 -6.67 -12.97 -2.15
C ASN A 64 -7.52 -13.64 -3.25
N GLY A 65 -6.96 -13.83 -4.44
CA GLY A 65 -7.57 -14.65 -5.50
C GLY A 65 -8.61 -13.93 -6.39
N PHE A 66 -8.83 -12.63 -6.20
CA PHE A 66 -9.73 -11.89 -7.10
C PHE A 66 -9.04 -11.62 -8.43
N LYS A 67 -9.71 -11.99 -9.54
CA LYS A 67 -9.20 -11.67 -10.88
C LYS A 67 -9.18 -10.16 -11.10
N ILE A 68 -8.08 -9.66 -11.65
CA ILE A 68 -7.90 -8.22 -11.92
C ILE A 68 -9.03 -7.60 -12.76
N SER A 69 -9.57 -8.36 -13.73
CA SER A 69 -10.71 -7.92 -14.55
C SER A 69 -11.97 -7.67 -13.73
N LYS A 70 -12.19 -8.43 -12.65
CA LYS A 70 -13.32 -8.27 -11.74
C LYS A 70 -13.08 -7.10 -10.77
N ILE A 71 -11.84 -6.95 -10.30
CA ILE A 71 -11.44 -5.80 -9.45
C ILE A 71 -11.65 -4.49 -10.20
N ALA A 72 -11.26 -4.43 -11.47
CA ALA A 72 -11.41 -3.26 -12.32
C ALA A 72 -12.86 -2.80 -12.55
N GLN A 73 -13.83 -3.67 -12.34
CA GLN A 73 -15.26 -3.35 -12.47
C GLN A 73 -15.88 -2.92 -11.14
N MET A 74 -15.13 -2.94 -10.03
CA MET A 74 -15.63 -2.50 -8.74
C MET A 74 -15.64 -0.97 -8.68
N SER A 75 -16.73 -0.41 -8.14
CA SER A 75 -16.70 0.97 -7.64
C SER A 75 -15.81 1.06 -6.41
N ASP A 76 -15.30 2.26 -6.11
CA ASP A 76 -14.39 2.46 -4.98
C ASP A 76 -15.05 2.08 -3.64
N ASN A 77 -16.35 2.36 -3.47
CA ASN A 77 -17.13 1.91 -2.30
C ASN A 77 -17.18 0.38 -2.19
N LYS A 78 -17.41 -0.33 -3.29
CA LYS A 78 -17.47 -1.80 -3.29
C LYS A 78 -16.09 -2.42 -3.04
N MET A 79 -15.04 -1.82 -3.61
CA MET A 79 -13.66 -2.20 -3.35
C MET A 79 -13.34 -2.03 -1.87
N LEU A 80 -13.69 -0.89 -1.27
CA LEU A 80 -13.45 -0.61 0.15
C LEU A 80 -14.17 -1.60 1.06
N ILE A 81 -15.45 -1.90 0.80
CA ILE A 81 -16.19 -2.92 1.57
C ILE A 81 -15.49 -4.27 1.46
N LYS A 82 -15.09 -4.67 0.25
CA LYS A 82 -14.46 -5.98 0.04
C LYS A 82 -13.07 -6.10 0.64
N VAL A 83 -12.30 -5.02 0.59
CA VAL A 83 -11.02 -4.89 1.29
C VAL A 83 -11.24 -5.02 2.79
N LYS A 84 -12.20 -4.30 3.38
CA LYS A 84 -12.52 -4.43 4.81
C LYS A 84 -12.91 -5.85 5.19
N GLU A 85 -13.76 -6.50 4.39
CA GLU A 85 -14.10 -7.92 4.59
C GLU A 85 -12.86 -8.81 4.53
N LEU A 86 -11.96 -8.61 3.57
CA LEU A 86 -10.75 -9.41 3.47
C LEU A 86 -9.78 -9.13 4.60
N VAL A 87 -9.58 -7.88 5.02
CA VAL A 87 -8.72 -7.58 6.16
C VAL A 87 -9.27 -8.23 7.44
N ASN A 88 -10.59 -8.29 7.59
CA ASN A 88 -11.23 -8.99 8.70
C ASN A 88 -11.16 -10.53 8.61
N ASN A 89 -10.95 -11.09 7.41
CA ASN A 89 -10.97 -12.55 7.14
C ASN A 89 -9.60 -13.14 6.73
N ALA A 90 -8.62 -12.31 6.40
CA ALA A 90 -7.29 -12.72 5.95
C ALA A 90 -6.55 -13.38 7.11
N ALA A 91 -5.55 -14.20 6.79
CA ALA A 91 -4.49 -14.49 7.75
C ALA A 91 -4.03 -13.14 8.30
N MET A 92 -4.23 -12.94 9.60
CA MET A 92 -4.33 -11.62 10.21
C MET A 92 -3.07 -10.76 10.00
N ASP A 93 -1.96 -11.38 9.61
CA ASP A 93 -0.66 -10.78 9.30
C ASP A 93 -0.61 -10.00 7.97
N GLU A 94 -1.13 -10.56 6.87
CA GLU A 94 -1.10 -9.88 5.56
C GLU A 94 -2.05 -8.66 5.53
N GLY A 95 -3.17 -8.77 6.24
CA GLY A 95 -4.10 -7.67 6.45
C GLY A 95 -3.45 -6.54 7.26
N ALA A 96 -2.84 -6.89 8.39
CA ALA A 96 -2.17 -5.92 9.26
C ALA A 96 -1.00 -5.21 8.58
N LEU A 97 -0.20 -5.91 7.76
CA LEU A 97 0.90 -5.29 7.02
C LEU A 97 0.42 -4.18 6.07
N ASN A 98 -0.72 -4.37 5.40
CA ASN A 98 -1.31 -3.33 4.55
C ASN A 98 -1.91 -2.19 5.37
N GLU A 99 -2.55 -2.46 6.51
CA GLU A 99 -3.03 -1.42 7.43
C GLU A 99 -1.86 -0.55 7.92
N PHE A 100 -0.74 -1.15 8.32
CA PHE A 100 0.45 -0.42 8.73
C PHE A 100 1.04 0.44 7.60
N LYS A 101 1.13 -0.10 6.37
CA LYS A 101 1.58 0.68 5.21
C LYS A 101 0.68 1.89 4.95
N LEU A 102 -0.64 1.72 5.03
CA LEU A 102 -1.60 2.81 4.84
C LEU A 102 -1.55 3.84 5.97
N ALA A 103 -1.41 3.39 7.21
CA ALA A 103 -1.27 4.26 8.38
C ALA A 103 0.02 5.10 8.29
N MET A 104 1.14 4.46 7.94
CA MET A 104 2.44 5.12 7.74
C MET A 104 2.37 6.22 6.67
N LEU A 105 1.74 5.95 5.53
CA LEU A 105 1.67 6.92 4.43
C LEU A 105 0.78 8.12 4.74
N ASN A 106 -0.25 7.90 5.54
CA ASN A 106 -1.19 8.95 5.95
C ASN A 106 -0.81 9.59 7.29
N PHE A 107 0.27 9.15 7.94
CA PHE A 107 0.64 9.54 9.31
C PHE A 107 -0.52 9.35 10.32
N ASP A 108 -1.30 8.31 10.12
CA ASP A 108 -2.50 8.01 10.91
C ASP A 108 -2.14 7.07 12.07
N ALA A 109 -1.63 7.67 13.16
CA ALA A 109 -1.19 6.93 14.34
C ALA A 109 -2.34 6.14 15.01
N VAL A 110 -3.58 6.61 14.87
CA VAL A 110 -4.75 5.91 15.42
C VAL A 110 -4.94 4.59 14.68
N LYS A 111 -4.98 4.63 13.34
CA LYS A 111 -5.07 3.38 12.53
C LYS A 111 -3.87 2.46 12.72
N PHE A 112 -2.69 3.03 12.94
CA PHE A 112 -1.50 2.24 13.25
C PHE A 112 -1.68 1.43 14.53
N ASN A 113 -2.10 2.09 15.62
CA ASN A 113 -2.33 1.43 16.91
C ASN A 113 -3.48 0.43 16.83
N GLU A 114 -4.57 0.75 16.12
CA GLU A 114 -5.67 -0.21 15.90
C GLU A 114 -5.20 -1.49 15.20
N ALA A 115 -4.32 -1.39 14.20
CA ALA A 115 -3.74 -2.55 13.52
C ALA A 115 -2.84 -3.37 14.46
N TYR A 116 -2.06 -2.70 15.31
CA TYR A 116 -1.23 -3.36 16.31
C TYR A 116 -2.04 -4.04 17.42
N ASP A 117 -3.08 -3.38 17.93
CA ASP A 117 -3.97 -3.90 18.97
C ASP A 117 -4.73 -5.13 18.48
N LYS A 118 -5.08 -5.19 17.19
CA LYS A 118 -5.60 -6.43 16.60
C LYS A 118 -4.56 -7.54 16.78
N LEU A 119 -3.33 -7.32 16.33
CA LEU A 119 -2.24 -8.32 16.36
C LEU A 119 -1.92 -8.87 17.76
N ILE A 120 -1.86 -8.00 18.77
CA ILE A 120 -1.47 -8.42 20.13
C ILE A 120 -2.52 -9.34 20.80
N ASN A 121 -3.76 -9.38 20.28
CA ASN A 121 -4.79 -10.30 20.78
C ASN A 121 -4.51 -11.78 20.46
N TYR A 122 -3.65 -12.08 19.50
CA TYR A 122 -3.41 -13.46 19.05
C TYR A 122 -1.94 -13.77 18.68
N LYS A 123 -1.03 -12.78 18.73
CA LYS A 123 0.41 -12.96 18.58
C LYS A 123 1.17 -12.33 19.73
N SER A 124 2.26 -12.97 20.13
CA SER A 124 3.24 -12.36 21.01
C SER A 124 3.98 -11.22 20.29
N PHE A 125 4.56 -10.30 21.07
CA PHE A 125 5.41 -9.25 20.52
C PHE A 125 6.51 -9.80 19.60
N GLY A 126 7.16 -10.91 19.97
CA GLY A 126 8.22 -11.51 19.16
C GLY A 126 7.76 -12.00 17.79
N GLU A 127 6.55 -12.56 17.71
CA GLU A 127 5.93 -12.99 16.45
C GLU A 127 5.50 -11.79 15.61
N ILE A 128 4.89 -10.77 16.21
CA ILE A 128 4.52 -9.53 15.53
C ILE A 128 5.77 -8.86 14.94
N PHE A 129 6.82 -8.76 15.75
CA PHE A 129 8.06 -8.12 15.32
C PHE A 129 8.69 -8.87 14.14
N ARG A 130 8.78 -10.21 14.23
CA ARG A 130 9.40 -11.04 13.19
C ARG A 130 8.59 -11.13 11.91
N ASP A 131 7.29 -11.36 12.02
CA ASP A 131 6.44 -11.72 10.89
C ASP A 131 5.79 -10.49 10.23
N VAL A 132 5.74 -9.36 10.94
CA VAL A 132 5.08 -8.13 10.46
C VAL A 132 6.05 -6.97 10.40
N PHE A 133 6.71 -6.61 11.50
CA PHE A 133 7.58 -5.42 11.50
C PHE A 133 8.88 -5.61 10.73
N ILE A 134 9.55 -6.76 10.78
CA ILE A 134 10.74 -6.99 9.95
C ILE A 134 10.39 -6.85 8.44
N PRO A 135 9.37 -7.55 7.90
CA PRO A 135 8.96 -7.35 6.51
C PRO A 135 8.55 -5.91 6.17
N LEU A 136 7.91 -5.21 7.12
CA LEU A 136 7.55 -3.81 6.98
C LEU A 136 8.79 -2.91 6.89
N LEU A 137 9.74 -3.08 7.82
CA LEU A 137 10.99 -2.34 7.89
C LEU A 137 11.92 -2.62 6.70
N GLU A 138 11.98 -3.87 6.22
CA GLU A 138 12.69 -4.21 4.97
C GLU A 138 12.08 -3.48 3.78
N THR A 139 10.75 -3.44 3.71
CA THR A 139 10.04 -2.68 2.68
C THR A 139 10.37 -1.19 2.78
N ILE A 140 10.32 -0.61 3.98
CA ILE A 140 10.64 0.80 4.25
C ILE A 140 12.10 1.11 3.91
N GLY A 141 13.04 0.27 4.31
CA GLY A 141 14.48 0.43 4.05
C GLY A 141 14.79 0.43 2.54
N PHE A 142 14.16 -0.47 1.79
CA PHE A 142 14.28 -0.48 0.32
C PHE A 142 13.67 0.79 -0.32
N LEU A 143 12.57 1.30 0.24
CA LEU A 143 11.93 2.53 -0.21
C LEU A 143 12.76 3.78 0.12
N TRP A 144 13.46 3.79 1.25
CA TRP A 144 14.40 4.86 1.61
C TRP A 144 15.58 4.91 0.62
N GLN A 145 16.18 3.76 0.32
CA GLN A 145 17.28 3.65 -0.65
C GLN A 145 16.86 4.10 -2.06
N THR A 146 15.61 3.86 -2.44
CA THR A 146 15.05 4.26 -3.75
C THR A 146 14.50 5.69 -3.77
N LYS A 147 14.62 6.46 -2.67
CA LYS A 147 14.04 7.80 -2.49
C LYS A 147 12.50 7.80 -2.69
N SER A 148 11.88 6.64 -2.47
CA SER A 148 10.44 6.43 -2.61
C SER A 148 9.65 6.93 -1.40
N ILE A 149 10.29 7.05 -0.23
CA ILE A 149 9.75 7.66 0.99
C ILE A 149 10.77 8.61 1.65
N LYS A 150 10.30 9.49 2.53
CA LYS A 150 11.15 10.43 3.30
C LYS A 150 11.46 9.87 4.70
N PRO A 151 12.57 10.28 5.36
CA PRO A 151 12.93 9.85 6.72
C PRO A 151 11.80 9.99 7.75
N VAL A 152 10.93 10.99 7.58
CA VAL A 152 9.75 11.18 8.46
C VAL A 152 8.79 9.98 8.49
N HIS A 153 8.72 9.17 7.42
CA HIS A 153 7.89 7.96 7.38
C HIS A 153 8.54 6.81 8.15
N GLU A 154 9.88 6.76 8.20
CA GLU A 154 10.62 5.82 9.04
C GLU A 154 10.48 6.19 10.52
N HIS A 155 10.57 7.49 10.84
CA HIS A 155 10.35 7.98 12.21
C HIS A 155 8.91 7.79 12.74
N PHE A 156 7.95 7.52 11.87
CA PHE A 156 6.57 7.27 12.26
C PHE A 156 6.35 5.84 12.77
N ILE A 157 7.17 4.89 12.31
CA ILE A 157 7.13 3.47 12.69
C ILE A 157 7.94 3.25 13.97
#